data_AF-A0A923VVT3-F1
#
_entry.id   AF-A0A923VVT3-F1
#
_cell.length_a   1.000
_cell.length_b   1.000
_cell.length_c   1.000
_cell.angle_alpha   90.00
_cell.angle_beta   90.00
_cell.angle_gamma   90.00
#
_symmetry.space_group_name_H-M   'P 1'
#
loop_
_entity.id
_entity.type
_entity.pdbx_description
1 polymer ?
#
loop_
_entity_poly.entity_id
_entity_poly.type
_entity_poly.pdbx_seq_one_letter_code
_entity_poly.pdbx_strand_id
1 'polypeptide(L)'
;GSPIDAEFAQNKKTYDNNLSLGLGVNYAVSKKIKIRFGVNKLNLGYSTKEVVFQAGLSSKSISNITNSSNGAPIKIINKDNSAYNLMAFEQNINNYDEGQINQKMGYYEVPLEMSYAIVDRKFGINLIGGLSTLFLTENNVSVSSANMTADLGKATNLSNVHFSTNLGIGFKYKFFKAFEAKLEPTFKYQINTFSNDVGSFKPYFIGLYSGVNFSF
;
A
#
# COMPACT_ATOMS: atom_id res chain seq x y z
N GLY A 1 11.08 -9.97 -4.18
CA GLY A 1 9.76 -10.64 -4.10
C GLY A 1 8.72 -9.79 -4.81
N SER A 2 7.61 -10.39 -5.26
CA SER A 2 6.55 -9.68 -5.98
C SER A 2 5.18 -10.22 -5.59
N PRO A 3 4.23 -9.36 -5.20
CA PRO A 3 2.87 -9.79 -4.89
C PRO A 3 2.04 -10.08 -6.14
N ILE A 4 2.49 -9.71 -7.34
CA ILE A 4 1.70 -9.84 -8.57
C ILE A 4 2.05 -11.14 -9.31
N ASP A 5 3.32 -11.34 -9.63
CA ASP A 5 3.82 -12.53 -10.30
C ASP A 5 5.31 -12.75 -10.00
N ALA A 6 5.75 -14.00 -10.02
CA ALA A 6 7.15 -14.42 -9.85
C ALA A 6 8.06 -13.76 -10.88
N GLU A 7 7.55 -13.61 -12.11
CA GLU A 7 8.28 -12.99 -13.22
C GLU A 7 8.71 -11.55 -12.92
N PHE A 8 8.01 -10.84 -12.02
CA PHE A 8 8.33 -9.47 -11.62
C PHE A 8 9.03 -9.37 -10.26
N ALA A 9 9.55 -10.49 -9.74
CA ALA A 9 10.19 -10.54 -8.41
C ALA A 9 11.42 -9.62 -8.29
N GLN A 10 12.15 -9.41 -9.40
CA GLN A 10 13.36 -8.59 -9.49
C GLN A 10 13.10 -7.14 -9.94
N ASN A 11 11.91 -6.83 -10.48
CA ASN A 11 11.59 -5.49 -10.96
C ASN A 11 11.56 -4.46 -9.83
N LYS A 12 12.03 -3.25 -10.13
CA LYS A 12 11.99 -2.10 -9.22
C LYS A 12 10.55 -1.71 -8.89
N LYS A 13 10.24 -1.63 -7.59
CA LYS A 13 8.92 -1.25 -7.06
C LYS A 13 9.04 0.11 -6.37
N THR A 14 8.14 1.03 -6.70
CA THR A 14 8.04 2.34 -6.05
C THR A 14 6.68 2.48 -5.36
N TYR A 15 6.68 3.15 -4.21
CA TYR A 15 5.48 3.47 -3.47
C TYR A 15 4.95 4.82 -3.92
N ASP A 16 3.65 4.93 -4.14
CA ASP A 16 3.02 6.20 -4.47
C ASP A 16 2.81 7.06 -3.21
N ASN A 17 2.74 8.39 -3.39
CA ASN A 17 2.36 9.29 -2.30
C ASN A 17 0.87 9.09 -1.99
N ASN A 18 0.58 8.59 -0.78
CA ASN A 18 -0.78 8.28 -0.37
C ASN A 18 -1.26 9.22 0.73
N LEU A 19 -2.53 9.62 0.66
CA LEU A 19 -3.21 10.36 1.71
C LEU A 19 -4.12 9.41 2.49
N SER A 20 -4.11 9.53 3.82
CA SER A 20 -5.05 8.84 4.70
C SER A 20 -5.78 9.84 5.58
N LEU A 21 -7.05 9.58 5.86
CA LEU A 21 -7.89 10.39 6.74
C LEU A 21 -8.51 9.49 7.80
N GLY A 22 -8.60 9.96 9.04
CA GLY A 22 -9.11 9.12 10.13
C GLY A 22 -9.61 9.90 11.31
N LEU A 23 -10.45 9.23 12.10
CA LEU A 23 -11.05 9.73 13.33
C LEU A 23 -10.85 8.68 14.42
N GLY A 24 -10.61 9.13 15.65
CA GLY A 24 -10.38 8.21 16.75
C GLY A 24 -10.60 8.84 18.11
N VAL A 25 -10.77 7.97 19.10
CA VAL A 25 -10.97 8.30 20.50
C VAL A 25 -9.77 7.80 21.29
N ASN A 26 -9.29 8.62 22.21
CA ASN A 26 -8.21 8.27 23.13
C ASN A 26 -8.77 8.20 24.55
N TYR A 27 -8.62 7.07 25.20
CA TYR A 27 -8.97 6.86 26.60
C TYR A 27 -7.71 6.88 27.47
N ALA A 28 -7.63 7.80 28.42
CA ALA A 28 -6.52 7.88 29.37
C ALA A 28 -6.73 6.88 30.51
N VAL A 29 -6.07 5.73 30.41
CA VAL A 29 -6.09 4.69 31.47
C VAL A 29 -5.30 5.15 32.70
N SER A 30 -4.23 5.90 32.48
CA SER A 30 -3.44 6.52 33.55
C SER A 30 -2.84 7.84 33.07
N LYS A 31 -2.11 8.53 33.96
CA LYS A 31 -1.38 9.76 33.62
C LYS A 31 -0.39 9.59 32.47
N LYS A 32 0.13 8.37 32.26
CA LYS A 32 1.14 8.08 31.22
C LYS A 32 0.65 7.14 30.12
N ILE A 33 -0.43 6.39 30.34
CA ILE A 33 -0.90 5.38 29.38
C ILE A 33 -2.25 5.81 28.81
N LYS A 34 -2.32 5.86 27.49
CA LYS A 34 -3.57 6.07 26.74
C LYS A 34 -3.81 4.87 25.83
N ILE A 35 -5.05 4.46 25.71
CA ILE A 35 -5.50 3.50 24.69
C ILE A 35 -6.23 4.32 23.61
N ARG A 36 -5.93 4.03 22.35
CA ARG A 36 -6.47 4.68 21.17
C ARG A 36 -7.24 3.67 20.34
N PHE A 37 -8.43 4.06 19.96
CA PHE A 37 -9.27 3.34 19.01
C PHE A 37 -9.74 4.29 17.92
N GLY A 38 -9.93 3.82 16.69
CA GLY A 38 -10.40 4.70 15.62
C GLY A 38 -10.77 3.97 14.35
N VAL A 39 -11.03 4.77 13.32
CA VAL A 39 -11.23 4.31 11.94
C VAL A 39 -10.47 5.25 11.02
N ASN A 40 -9.63 4.68 10.15
CA ASN A 40 -8.92 5.41 9.12
C ASN A 40 -9.31 4.88 7.73
N LYS A 41 -9.44 5.77 6.75
CA LYS A 41 -9.40 5.43 5.33
C LYS A 41 -7.96 5.54 4.85
N LEU A 42 -7.41 4.45 4.33
CA LEU A 42 -6.05 4.33 3.86
C LEU A 42 -6.06 3.89 2.40
N ASN A 43 -5.35 4.63 1.54
CA ASN A 43 -5.07 4.21 0.17
C ASN A 43 -3.59 3.85 0.08
N LEU A 44 -3.26 2.80 -0.67
CA LEU A 44 -1.91 2.32 -0.93
C LEU A 44 -1.76 2.09 -2.43
N GLY A 45 -0.81 2.78 -3.05
CA GLY A 45 -0.40 2.59 -4.44
C GLY A 45 0.99 1.98 -4.54
N TYR A 46 1.13 0.94 -5.37
CA TYR A 46 2.40 0.32 -5.73
C TYR A 46 2.58 0.37 -7.25
N SER A 47 3.74 0.83 -7.70
CA SER A 47 4.10 0.84 -9.11
C SER A 47 5.28 -0.11 -9.35
N THR A 48 5.08 -1.13 -10.18
CA THR A 48 6.14 -2.05 -10.63
C THR A 48 6.62 -1.62 -12.01
N LYS A 49 7.86 -1.14 -12.09
CA LYS A 49 8.47 -0.60 -13.31
C LYS A 49 9.09 -1.71 -14.17
N GLU A 50 9.58 -1.33 -15.35
CA GLU A 50 10.34 -2.19 -16.26
C GLU A 50 9.50 -3.37 -16.76
N VAL A 51 8.24 -3.07 -17.07
CA VAL A 51 7.30 -4.04 -17.63
C VAL A 51 7.06 -3.67 -19.09
N VAL A 52 7.10 -4.67 -19.97
CA VAL A 52 6.77 -4.50 -21.38
C VAL A 52 5.43 -5.17 -21.66
N PHE A 53 4.59 -4.49 -22.42
CA PHE A 53 3.27 -5.00 -22.78
C PHE A 53 2.93 -4.79 -24.24
N GLN A 54 2.11 -5.71 -24.75
CA GLN A 54 1.65 -5.74 -26.13
C GLN A 54 0.16 -6.05 -26.17
N ALA A 55 -0.61 -5.25 -26.92
CA ALA A 55 -1.96 -5.61 -27.31
C ALA A 55 -1.89 -6.70 -28.40
N GLY A 56 -2.52 -7.85 -28.18
CA GLY A 56 -2.45 -8.98 -29.11
C GLY A 56 -3.71 -9.83 -29.10
N LEU A 57 -3.76 -10.83 -30.00
CA LEU A 57 -4.88 -11.78 -30.10
C LEU A 57 -4.89 -12.83 -28.96
N SER A 58 -3.83 -12.86 -28.14
CA SER A 58 -3.66 -13.78 -27.01
C SER A 58 -3.07 -13.04 -25.80
N SER A 59 -3.69 -13.19 -24.63
CA SER A 59 -3.13 -12.74 -23.34
C SER A 59 -2.33 -13.86 -22.67
N LYS A 60 -1.22 -13.50 -22.02
CA LYS A 60 -0.61 -14.38 -21.01
C LYS A 60 -1.31 -14.07 -19.69
N SER A 61 -1.95 -15.08 -19.09
CA SER A 61 -2.58 -14.92 -17.77
C SER A 61 -1.49 -14.63 -16.74
N ILE A 62 -1.63 -13.52 -16.01
CA ILE A 62 -0.82 -13.23 -14.82
C ILE A 62 -1.45 -13.98 -13.65
N SER A 63 -0.64 -14.70 -12.89
CA SER A 63 -1.11 -15.69 -11.93
C SER A 63 -2.03 -15.12 -10.83
N ASN A 64 -1.85 -13.84 -10.46
CA ASN A 64 -2.63 -13.19 -9.40
C ASN A 64 -3.51 -12.01 -9.87
N ILE A 65 -3.93 -11.95 -11.13
CA ILE A 65 -4.82 -10.89 -11.63
C ILE A 65 -6.02 -11.50 -12.35
N THR A 66 -7.24 -11.05 -12.00
CA THR A 66 -8.44 -11.35 -12.81
C THR A 66 -8.41 -10.50 -14.07
N ASN A 67 -8.58 -11.09 -15.25
CA ASN A 67 -8.72 -10.29 -16.48
C ASN A 67 -10.04 -9.49 -16.47
N SER A 68 -9.95 -8.18 -16.76
CA SER A 68 -11.13 -7.35 -17.04
C SER A 68 -11.86 -7.89 -18.28
N SER A 69 -13.18 -8.10 -18.18
CA SER A 69 -14.02 -8.69 -19.24
C SER A 69 -14.23 -7.75 -20.45
N ASN A 70 -13.81 -6.48 -20.36
CA ASN A 70 -14.16 -5.43 -21.32
C ASN A 70 -12.94 -4.86 -22.08
N GLY A 71 -11.77 -5.51 -22.01
CA GLY A 71 -10.54 -5.04 -22.66
C GLY A 71 -10.00 -6.00 -23.72
N ALA A 72 -9.22 -5.47 -24.67
CA ALA A 72 -8.44 -6.30 -25.59
C ALA A 72 -7.42 -7.17 -24.80
N PRO A 73 -7.04 -8.37 -25.28
CA PRO A 73 -6.06 -9.20 -24.60
C PRO A 73 -4.70 -8.50 -24.57
N ILE A 74 -4.16 -8.25 -23.37
CA ILE A 74 -2.82 -7.66 -23.19
C ILE A 74 -1.87 -8.76 -22.73
N LYS A 75 -0.76 -8.93 -23.45
CA LYS A 75 0.35 -9.78 -23.04
C LYS A 75 1.37 -8.93 -22.30
N ILE A 76 1.77 -9.38 -21.12
CA ILE A 76 2.69 -8.67 -20.23
C ILE A 76 3.88 -9.58 -19.96
N ILE A 77 5.09 -9.07 -20.16
CA ILE A 77 6.35 -9.80 -19.99
C ILE A 77 7.38 -8.92 -19.29
N ASN A 78 8.30 -9.55 -18.56
CA ASN A 78 9.47 -8.87 -18.03
C ASN A 78 10.43 -8.50 -19.17
N LYS A 79 11.00 -7.29 -19.11
CA LYS A 79 12.02 -6.78 -20.04
C LYS A 79 13.26 -7.69 -20.14
N ASP A 80 13.67 -8.33 -19.05
CA ASP A 80 14.85 -9.20 -19.02
C ASP A 80 14.58 -10.64 -19.46
N ASN A 81 13.37 -10.94 -19.92
CA ASN A 81 13.02 -12.28 -20.39
C ASN A 81 13.73 -12.58 -21.72
N SER A 82 14.36 -13.76 -21.86
CA SER A 82 15.03 -14.19 -23.09
C SER A 82 14.11 -14.17 -24.33
N ALA A 83 12.80 -14.31 -24.11
CA ALA A 83 11.78 -14.14 -25.15
C ALA A 83 11.66 -12.68 -25.65
N TYR A 84 11.86 -11.67 -24.79
CA TYR A 84 11.94 -10.28 -25.20
C TYR A 84 13.18 -10.02 -26.06
N ASN A 85 14.35 -10.56 -25.68
CA ASN A 85 15.58 -10.40 -26.47
C ASN A 85 15.51 -11.03 -27.86
N LEU A 86 14.78 -12.15 -28.02
CA LEU A 86 14.55 -12.78 -29.33
C LEU A 86 13.49 -12.02 -30.16
N MET A 87 12.45 -11.46 -29.51
CA MET A 87 11.37 -10.71 -30.17
C MET A 87 11.74 -9.25 -30.48
N ALA A 88 12.66 -8.65 -29.73
CA ALA A 88 13.22 -7.32 -29.97
C ALA A 88 14.16 -7.28 -31.19
N PHE A 89 14.51 -8.44 -31.78
CA PHE A 89 15.19 -8.50 -33.08
C PHE A 89 14.22 -8.18 -34.24
N GLU A 90 12.90 -8.35 -34.05
CA GLU A 90 11.83 -8.08 -35.03
C GLU A 90 11.17 -6.70 -34.82
N GLN A 91 11.96 -5.65 -34.54
CA GLN A 91 11.48 -4.31 -34.13
C GLN A 91 10.53 -3.58 -35.11
N ASN A 92 10.30 -4.07 -36.33
CA ASN A 92 9.51 -3.35 -37.33
C ASN A 92 8.00 -3.68 -37.34
N ILE A 93 7.51 -4.63 -36.51
CA ILE A 93 6.11 -5.10 -36.60
C ILE A 93 5.32 -4.98 -35.28
N ASN A 94 5.99 -4.90 -34.11
CA ASN A 94 5.30 -4.93 -32.82
C ASN A 94 5.63 -3.68 -31.98
N ASN A 95 4.65 -2.80 -31.78
CA ASN A 95 4.76 -1.66 -30.87
C ASN A 95 4.81 -2.16 -29.42
N TYR A 96 6.02 -2.33 -28.89
CA TYR A 96 6.25 -2.61 -27.48
C TYR A 96 6.39 -1.29 -26.74
N ASP A 97 5.47 -1.03 -25.82
CA ASP A 97 5.60 0.10 -24.92
C ASP A 97 6.21 -0.37 -23.60
N GLU A 98 7.31 0.27 -23.22
CA GLU A 98 7.79 0.19 -21.85
C GLU A 98 6.84 0.97 -20.93
N GLY A 99 6.50 0.36 -19.79
CA GLY A 99 5.70 1.03 -18.79
C GLY A 99 5.75 0.35 -17.43
N GLN A 100 4.67 0.48 -16.69
CA GLN A 100 4.58 0.02 -15.32
C GLN A 100 3.20 -0.58 -15.03
N ILE A 101 3.19 -1.55 -14.11
CA ILE A 101 1.97 -2.08 -13.51
C ILE A 101 1.69 -1.25 -12.26
N ASN A 102 0.53 -0.59 -12.21
CA ASN A 102 0.04 0.15 -11.06
C ASN A 102 -0.99 -0.69 -10.32
N GLN A 103 -0.75 -0.92 -9.03
CA GLN A 103 -1.66 -1.62 -8.14
C GLN A 103 -2.18 -0.64 -7.09
N LYS A 104 -3.49 -0.42 -7.07
CA LYS A 104 -4.18 0.46 -6.11
C LYS A 104 -5.01 -0.37 -5.15
N MET A 105 -4.78 -0.14 -3.87
CA MET A 105 -5.38 -0.87 -2.77
C MET A 105 -5.96 0.14 -1.77
N GLY A 106 -7.22 -0.03 -1.40
CA GLY A 106 -7.91 0.84 -0.45
C GLY A 106 -8.36 0.03 0.76
N TYR A 107 -8.28 0.65 1.94
CA TYR A 107 -8.58 0.01 3.21
C TYR A 107 -9.37 0.92 4.15
N TYR A 108 -10.32 0.32 4.86
CA TYR A 108 -10.71 0.83 6.17
C TYR A 108 -9.87 0.15 7.24
N GLU A 109 -9.15 0.94 8.02
CA GLU A 109 -8.29 0.50 9.10
C GLU A 109 -8.96 0.79 10.43
N VAL A 110 -9.02 -0.21 11.30
CA VAL A 110 -9.47 -0.08 12.69
C VAL A 110 -8.28 -0.31 13.61
N PRO A 111 -7.55 0.76 14.02
CA PRO A 111 -6.44 0.65 14.95
C PRO A 111 -6.90 0.45 16.39
N LEU A 112 -6.18 -0.41 17.10
CA LEU A 112 -6.17 -0.54 18.55
C LEU A 112 -4.73 -0.36 19.04
N GLU A 113 -4.46 0.81 19.59
CA GLU A 113 -3.10 1.25 19.90
C GLU A 113 -2.97 1.73 21.34
N MET A 114 -1.78 1.55 21.90
CA MET A 114 -1.40 2.05 23.21
C MET A 114 -0.31 3.10 23.05
N SER A 115 -0.47 4.21 23.76
CA SER A 115 0.48 5.30 23.81
C SER A 115 1.03 5.46 25.23
N TYR A 116 2.36 5.46 25.34
CA TYR A 116 3.08 5.70 26.59
C TYR A 116 3.77 7.06 26.54
N ALA A 117 3.39 7.97 27.45
CA ALA A 117 4.00 9.30 27.55
C ALA A 117 5.38 9.23 28.22
N ILE A 118 6.42 9.50 27.43
CA ILE A 118 7.80 9.64 27.90
C ILE A 118 7.97 11.04 28.51
N VAL A 119 7.50 12.05 27.78
CA VAL A 119 7.50 13.46 28.21
C VAL A 119 6.08 14.00 28.10
N ASP A 120 5.50 14.46 29.21
CA ASP A 120 4.19 15.09 29.24
C ASP A 120 4.27 16.55 29.70
N ARG A 121 4.70 17.43 28.79
CA ARG A 121 4.74 18.90 28.98
C ARG A 121 4.01 19.59 27.82
N LYS A 122 4.22 20.90 27.65
CA LYS A 122 3.69 21.67 26.50
C LYS A 122 4.10 21.03 25.18
N PHE A 123 5.39 20.70 25.05
CA PHE A 123 5.88 19.73 24.08
C PHE A 123 5.97 18.38 24.77
N GLY A 124 5.37 17.36 24.16
CA GLY A 124 5.38 16.01 24.68
C GLY A 124 5.85 15.00 23.65
N ILE A 125 6.35 13.88 24.17
CA ILE A 125 6.87 12.77 23.39
C ILE A 125 6.23 11.50 23.93
N ASN A 126 5.65 10.71 23.05
CA ASN A 126 5.04 9.43 23.38
C ASN A 126 5.61 8.32 22.50
N LEU A 127 5.70 7.11 23.07
CA LEU A 127 5.87 5.90 22.29
C LEU A 127 4.50 5.31 21.98
N ILE A 128 4.30 4.81 20.76
CA ILE A 128 3.04 4.25 20.28
C ILE A 128 3.30 2.82 19.82
N GLY A 129 2.47 1.89 20.27
CA GLY A 129 2.49 0.50 19.83
C GLY A 129 1.08 -0.07 19.77
N GLY A 130 0.77 -0.86 18.74
CA GLY A 130 -0.56 -1.44 18.61
C GLY A 130 -0.74 -2.36 17.43
N LEU A 131 -2.00 -2.74 17.21
CA LEU A 131 -2.43 -3.58 16.12
C LEU A 131 -3.55 -2.87 15.36
N SER A 132 -3.66 -3.12 14.06
CA SER A 132 -4.82 -2.71 13.28
C SER A 132 -5.41 -3.88 12.53
N THR A 133 -6.72 -3.83 12.35
CA THR A 133 -7.43 -4.67 11.38
C THR A 133 -7.71 -3.83 10.14
N LEU A 134 -7.39 -4.34 8.96
CA LEU A 134 -7.58 -3.68 7.68
C LEU A 134 -8.60 -4.44 6.84
N PHE A 135 -9.63 -3.73 6.37
CA PHE A 135 -10.69 -4.24 5.51
C PHE A 135 -10.52 -3.68 4.10
N LEU A 136 -10.33 -4.56 3.12
CA LEU A 136 -10.14 -4.20 1.71
C LEU A 136 -11.42 -3.58 1.15
N THR A 137 -11.30 -2.38 0.58
CA THR A 137 -12.40 -1.64 -0.05
C THR A 137 -12.16 -1.38 -1.52
N GLU A 138 -10.89 -1.24 -1.92
CA GLU A 138 -10.49 -0.99 -3.29
C GLU A 138 -9.37 -1.96 -3.67
N ASN A 139 -9.49 -2.53 -4.86
CA ASN A 139 -8.53 -3.47 -5.44
C ASN A 139 -8.58 -3.29 -6.95
N ASN A 140 -7.59 -2.60 -7.50
CA ASN A 140 -7.46 -2.39 -8.93
C ASN A 140 -6.00 -2.57 -9.36
N VAL A 141 -5.81 -3.23 -10.49
CA VAL A 141 -4.52 -3.39 -11.13
C VAL A 141 -4.65 -2.88 -12.56
N SER A 142 -3.80 -1.94 -12.92
CA SER A 142 -3.75 -1.32 -14.24
C SER A 142 -2.33 -1.28 -14.77
N VAL A 143 -2.20 -1.04 -16.07
CA VAL A 143 -0.92 -0.84 -16.75
C VAL A 143 -0.92 0.52 -17.41
N SER A 144 0.22 1.19 -17.35
CA SER A 144 0.41 2.50 -17.99
C SER A 144 1.77 2.58 -18.68
N SER A 145 1.79 3.05 -19.93
CA SER A 145 2.96 3.50 -20.71
C SER A 145 2.77 4.96 -21.15
N ALA A 146 3.75 5.49 -21.87
CA ALA A 146 3.65 6.78 -22.56
C ALA A 146 2.45 6.88 -23.51
N ASN A 147 2.04 5.78 -24.15
CA ASN A 147 1.03 5.81 -25.23
C ASN A 147 -0.29 5.13 -24.86
N MET A 148 -0.34 4.36 -23.77
CA MET A 148 -1.52 3.55 -23.41
C MET A 148 -1.70 3.42 -21.90
N THR A 149 -2.95 3.42 -21.45
CA THR A 149 -3.34 2.95 -20.11
C THR A 149 -4.46 1.95 -20.25
N ALA A 150 -4.36 0.82 -19.56
CA ALA A 150 -5.34 -0.25 -19.59
C ALA A 150 -5.59 -0.81 -18.20
N ASP A 151 -6.86 -1.09 -17.89
CA ASP A 151 -7.25 -1.79 -16.66
C ASP A 151 -7.04 -3.30 -16.86
N LEU A 152 -6.26 -3.92 -15.98
CA LEU A 152 -6.05 -5.36 -15.99
C LEU A 152 -7.11 -6.07 -15.16
N GLY A 153 -7.75 -5.39 -14.19
CA GLY A 153 -8.76 -5.95 -13.30
C GLY A 153 -8.34 -5.88 -11.82
N LYS A 154 -8.45 -7.00 -11.09
CA LYS A 154 -8.24 -7.06 -9.63
C LYS A 154 -7.18 -8.08 -9.27
N ALA A 155 -6.41 -7.80 -8.22
CA ALA A 155 -5.51 -8.79 -7.65
C ALA A 155 -6.31 -9.90 -6.94
N THR A 156 -6.07 -11.16 -7.28
CA THR A 156 -6.81 -12.32 -6.72
C THR A 156 -6.23 -12.83 -5.42
N ASN A 157 -5.00 -12.46 -5.09
CA ASN A 157 -4.29 -12.92 -3.91
C ASN A 157 -4.34 -11.94 -2.74
N LEU A 158 -5.14 -10.86 -2.83
CA LEU A 158 -5.33 -9.92 -1.73
C LEU A 158 -6.35 -10.46 -0.73
N SER A 159 -5.95 -10.46 0.54
CA SER A 159 -6.85 -10.78 1.64
C SER A 159 -7.86 -9.65 1.85
N ASN A 160 -9.16 -10.00 1.90
CA ASN A 160 -10.23 -9.05 2.23
C ASN A 160 -10.07 -8.45 3.64
N VAL A 161 -9.50 -9.24 4.56
CA VAL A 161 -9.17 -8.81 5.93
C VAL A 161 -7.74 -9.23 6.22
N HIS A 162 -6.93 -8.29 6.69
CA HIS A 162 -5.57 -8.56 7.15
C HIS A 162 -5.22 -7.66 8.34
N PHE A 163 -4.10 -7.93 8.98
CA PHE A 163 -3.70 -7.22 10.19
C PHE A 163 -2.42 -6.42 9.97
N SER A 164 -2.20 -5.38 10.77
CA SER A 164 -0.89 -4.75 10.87
C SER A 164 -0.47 -4.58 12.31
N THR A 165 0.84 -4.60 12.52
CA THR A 165 1.46 -4.10 13.74
C THR A 165 1.91 -2.67 13.50
N ASN A 166 1.64 -1.80 14.46
CA ASN A 166 1.93 -0.38 14.36
C ASN A 166 2.91 0.00 15.45
N LEU A 167 4.02 0.64 15.07
CA LEU A 167 5.03 1.16 15.97
C LEU A 167 5.35 2.58 15.58
N GLY A 168 5.23 3.52 16.51
CA GLY A 168 5.40 4.94 16.20
C GLY A 168 5.94 5.75 17.36
N ILE A 169 6.41 6.94 17.03
CA ILE A 169 6.80 7.98 17.98
C ILE A 169 5.86 9.14 17.78
N GLY A 170 5.20 9.61 18.84
CA GLY A 170 4.28 10.73 18.79
C GLY A 170 4.87 11.99 19.40
N PHE A 171 4.97 13.05 18.63
CA PHE A 171 5.28 14.40 19.10
C PHE A 171 3.97 15.17 19.24
N LYS A 172 3.76 15.77 20.41
CA LYS A 172 2.57 16.59 20.68
C LYS A 172 2.93 18.00 21.11
N TYR A 173 2.12 18.98 20.72
CA TYR A 173 2.21 20.35 21.18
C TYR A 173 0.86 20.85 21.69
N LYS A 174 0.78 21.15 22.99
CA LYS A 174 -0.40 21.74 23.63
C LYS A 174 -0.39 23.26 23.39
N PHE A 175 -1.28 23.73 22.53
CA PHE A 175 -1.42 25.16 22.22
C PHE A 175 -2.56 25.82 23.00
N PHE A 176 -3.61 25.07 23.33
CA PHE A 176 -4.63 25.45 24.32
C PHE A 176 -4.77 24.35 25.38
N LYS A 177 -5.48 24.64 26.48
CA LYS A 177 -5.72 23.64 27.55
C LYS A 177 -6.41 22.37 27.03
N ALA A 178 -7.35 22.53 26.08
CA ALA A 178 -8.14 21.44 25.52
C ALA A 178 -7.67 20.98 24.14
N PHE A 179 -6.69 21.65 23.50
CA PHE A 179 -6.27 21.33 22.13
C PHE A 179 -4.77 21.06 22.05
N GLU A 180 -4.43 19.94 21.41
CA GLU A 180 -3.05 19.54 21.11
C GLU A 180 -2.90 19.18 19.63
N ALA A 181 -1.82 19.65 19.01
CA ALA A 181 -1.40 19.20 17.69
C ALA A 181 -0.50 17.98 17.85
N LYS A 182 -0.57 17.03 16.91
CA LYS A 182 0.26 15.82 16.91
C LYS A 182 0.96 15.63 15.57
N LEU A 183 2.15 15.05 15.66
CA LEU A 183 2.94 14.54 14.54
C LEU A 183 3.49 13.16 14.95
N GLU A 184 3.13 12.12 14.22
CA GLU A 184 3.39 10.73 14.57
C GLU A 184 3.99 9.96 13.38
N PRO A 185 5.32 9.97 13.19
CA PRO A 185 5.98 8.98 12.34
C PRO A 185 5.68 7.56 12.86
N THR A 186 5.10 6.73 12.00
CA THR A 186 4.64 5.39 12.36
C THR A 186 5.06 4.39 11.29
N PHE A 187 5.71 3.32 11.74
CA PHE A 187 5.99 2.13 10.95
C PHE A 187 4.84 1.14 11.09
N LYS A 188 4.35 0.62 9.97
CA LYS A 188 3.32 -0.41 9.93
C LYS A 188 3.81 -1.63 9.17
N TYR A 189 3.78 -2.78 9.84
CA TYR A 189 4.12 -4.06 9.24
C TYR A 189 2.86 -4.89 9.08
N GLN A 190 2.51 -5.24 7.86
CA GLN A 190 1.29 -5.96 7.56
C GLN A 190 1.51 -7.48 7.61
N ILE A 191 0.51 -8.18 8.12
CA ILE A 191 0.49 -9.62 8.39
C ILE A 191 -0.71 -10.20 7.63
N ASN A 192 -0.48 -11.28 6.88
CA ASN A 192 -1.49 -11.98 6.07
C ASN A 192 -2.16 -11.11 4.99
N THR A 193 -1.46 -10.12 4.43
CA THR A 193 -1.98 -9.28 3.32
C THR A 193 -2.25 -10.08 2.05
N PHE A 194 -1.44 -11.11 1.79
CA PHE A 194 -1.52 -11.93 0.59
C PHE A 194 -1.69 -13.41 0.94
N SER A 195 -2.60 -14.11 0.25
CA SER A 195 -2.89 -15.54 0.47
C SER A 195 -1.98 -16.48 -0.32
N ASN A 196 -1.43 -16.01 -1.45
CA ASN A 196 -0.52 -16.74 -2.34
C ASN A 196 0.58 -15.76 -2.81
N ASP A 197 1.56 -15.47 -1.95
CA ASP A 197 2.69 -14.61 -2.32
C ASP A 197 3.81 -15.42 -2.98
N VAL A 198 4.25 -14.97 -4.16
CA VAL A 198 5.40 -15.60 -4.80
C VAL A 198 6.67 -14.91 -4.29
N GLY A 199 7.37 -15.60 -3.38
CA GLY A 199 8.69 -15.18 -2.90
C GLY A 199 8.70 -14.34 -1.62
N SER A 200 7.88 -14.68 -0.63
CA SER A 200 7.98 -14.16 0.77
C SER A 200 7.93 -12.64 0.85
N PHE A 201 6.96 -12.01 0.17
CA PHE A 201 6.83 -10.57 0.17
C PHE A 201 6.25 -10.11 1.51
N LYS A 202 7.03 -9.30 2.25
CA LYS A 202 6.66 -8.76 3.55
C LYS A 202 6.26 -7.29 3.42
N PRO A 203 4.98 -6.97 3.19
CA PRO A 203 4.55 -5.59 3.01
C PRO A 203 4.68 -4.79 4.31
N TYR A 204 5.46 -3.72 4.24
CA TYR A 204 5.53 -2.69 5.26
C TYR A 204 5.46 -1.31 4.61
N PHE A 205 5.03 -0.32 5.40
CA PHE A 205 5.08 1.08 5.00
C PHE A 205 5.34 1.97 6.21
N ILE A 206 5.89 3.15 5.94
CA ILE A 206 6.10 4.21 6.92
C ILE A 206 5.13 5.33 6.57
N GLY A 207 4.37 5.77 7.56
CA GLY A 207 3.44 6.89 7.44
C GLY A 207 3.82 8.02 8.38
N LEU A 208 3.61 9.26 7.94
CA LEU A 208 3.67 10.44 8.79
C LEU A 208 2.24 10.90 9.08
N TYR A 209 1.77 10.71 10.31
CA TYR A 209 0.42 11.12 10.70
C TYR A 209 0.47 12.47 11.39
N SER A 210 -0.38 13.40 10.99
CA SER A 210 -0.52 14.70 11.65
C SER A 210 -1.99 15.01 11.92
N GLY A 211 -2.28 15.74 13.01
CA GLY A 211 -3.65 16.14 13.29
C GLY A 211 -3.80 16.96 14.57
N VAL A 212 -5.05 17.17 14.97
CA VAL A 212 -5.41 17.87 16.20
C VAL A 212 -6.26 16.94 17.05
N ASN A 213 -5.95 16.86 18.35
CA ASN A 213 -6.81 16.21 19.32
C ASN A 213 -7.48 17.28 20.20
N PHE A 214 -8.74 17.01 20.56
CA PHE A 214 -9.45 17.72 21.60
C PHE A 214 -9.52 16.83 22.85
N SER A 215 -9.20 17.39 24.02
CA SER A 215 -9.28 16.71 25.32
C SER A 215 -10.36 17.38 26.18
N PHE A 216 -11.25 16.57 26.74
CA PHE A 216 -12.28 16.94 27.70
C PHE A 216 -11.93 16.44 29.11
#